data_AF-A0AAN8JZ87-F1
#
_entry.id   AF-A0AAN8JZ87-F1
#
_cell.length_a   1.000
_cell.length_b   1.000
_cell.length_c   1.000
_cell.angle_alpha   90.00
_cell.angle_beta   90.00
_cell.angle_gamma   90.00
#
_symmetry.space_group_name_H-M   'P 1'
#
loop_
_entity.id
_entity.type
_entity.pdbx_description
1 polymer ?
#
loop_
_entity_poly.entity_id
_entity_poly.type
_entity_poly.pdbx_seq_one_letter_code
_entity_poly.pdbx_strand_id
1 'polypeptide(L)'
;MSFLGCIGNVMSASGLEELLGVVYAQNTVGHMMSGKALARAVRGHFLVDAALGAIVTAEAFHVALPGPFENHDVLENYLESDSIETQPDIPEVLQKATQLYNKLAAGDVDSNAVCSEHLLDEIREKLEKQKTVMATHPTARLWVQYMEMISLLRQFIKQRERETGLYIYRHYIKCFHILLLRNITYTLNPSIFTSSK
;
A
#
# COMPACT_ATOMS: atom_id res chain seq x y z
N MET A 1 -20.10 16.86 -0.66
CA MET A 1 -18.93 16.28 0.07
C MET A 1 -17.80 16.05 -0.94
N SER A 2 -16.55 15.89 -0.49
CA SER A 2 -15.47 15.40 -1.37
C SER A 2 -15.56 13.87 -1.53
N PHE A 3 -14.95 13.31 -2.58
CA PHE A 3 -14.93 11.85 -2.81
C PHE A 3 -14.41 11.05 -1.61
N LEU A 4 -13.37 11.57 -0.95
CA LEU A 4 -12.83 11.02 0.29
C LEU A 4 -13.81 11.12 1.48
N GLY A 5 -14.60 12.19 1.56
CA GLY A 5 -15.69 12.29 2.52
C GLY A 5 -16.79 11.25 2.28
N CYS A 6 -17.06 10.92 1.02
CA CYS A 6 -17.99 9.83 0.69
C CYS A 6 -17.41 8.45 1.10
N ILE A 7 -16.11 8.21 0.86
CA ILE A 7 -15.43 6.99 1.35
C ILE A 7 -15.52 6.89 2.88
N GLY A 8 -15.20 7.96 3.61
CA GLY A 8 -15.28 7.98 5.07
C GLY A 8 -16.69 7.71 5.59
N ASN A 9 -17.73 8.22 4.91
CA ASN A 9 -19.12 7.94 5.26
C ASN A 9 -19.55 6.50 4.95
N VAL A 10 -19.11 5.91 3.82
CA VAL A 10 -19.36 4.50 3.47
C VAL A 10 -18.63 3.55 4.43
N MET A 11 -17.43 3.93 4.87
CA MET A 11 -16.59 3.18 5.80
C MET A 11 -16.85 3.54 7.27
N SER A 12 -17.94 4.23 7.59
CA SER A 12 -18.31 4.54 8.98
C SER A 12 -18.53 3.25 9.78
N ALA A 13 -18.00 3.21 11.01
CA ALA A 13 -18.02 2.04 11.91
C ALA A 13 -17.39 0.74 11.33
N SER A 14 -16.53 0.83 10.30
CA SER A 14 -15.86 -0.33 9.69
C SER A 14 -14.52 -0.73 10.35
N GLY A 15 -14.00 0.08 11.28
CA GLY A 15 -12.62 -0.02 11.79
C GLY A 15 -11.61 0.88 11.06
N LEU A 16 -12.01 1.60 10.00
CA LEU A 16 -11.09 2.44 9.21
C LEU A 16 -10.56 3.67 9.97
N GLU A 17 -11.37 4.29 10.83
CA GLU A 17 -10.94 5.46 11.62
C GLU A 17 -9.93 5.02 12.70
N GLU A 18 -10.17 3.88 13.32
CA GLU A 18 -9.28 3.23 14.28
C GLU A 18 -7.95 2.83 13.63
N LEU A 19 -7.98 2.22 12.44
CA LEU A 19 -6.79 1.84 11.68
C LEU A 19 -5.95 3.06 11.26
N LEU A 20 -6.60 4.15 10.81
CA LEU A 20 -5.92 5.41 10.53
C LEU A 20 -5.38 6.07 11.81
N GLY A 21 -6.06 5.85 12.95
CA GLY A 21 -5.65 6.29 14.29
C GLY A 21 -4.34 5.67 14.81
N VAL A 22 -3.91 4.54 14.25
CA VAL A 22 -2.60 3.93 14.55
C VAL A 22 -1.44 4.77 14.00
N VAL A 23 -1.64 5.45 12.87
CA VAL A 23 -0.60 6.20 12.14
C VAL A 23 -0.74 7.71 12.26
N TYR A 24 -1.96 8.20 12.54
CA TYR A 24 -2.30 9.62 12.63
C TYR A 24 -3.06 9.93 13.91
N ALA A 25 -2.79 11.10 14.51
CA ALA A 25 -3.53 11.56 15.69
C ALA A 25 -5.04 11.67 15.39
N GLN A 26 -5.89 11.18 16.31
CA GLN A 26 -7.36 11.14 16.23
C GLN A 26 -8.00 12.42 15.65
N ASN A 27 -7.63 13.60 16.16
CA ASN A 27 -8.13 14.91 15.67
C ASN A 27 -7.89 15.13 14.16
N THR A 28 -6.83 14.53 13.61
CA THR A 28 -6.53 14.57 12.17
C THR A 28 -7.35 13.53 11.40
N VAL A 29 -7.62 12.36 11.98
CA VAL A 29 -8.38 11.29 11.33
C VAL A 29 -9.81 11.73 11.04
N GLY A 30 -10.51 12.38 11.99
CA GLY A 30 -11.84 12.93 11.72
C GLY A 30 -11.88 13.92 10.55
N HIS A 31 -10.81 14.72 10.35
CA HIS A 31 -10.66 15.59 9.18
C HIS A 31 -10.28 14.84 7.89
N MET A 32 -9.66 13.65 8.00
CA MET A 32 -9.39 12.76 6.87
C MET A 32 -10.67 12.05 6.43
N MET A 33 -11.43 11.49 7.36
CA MET A 33 -12.73 10.84 7.15
C MET A 33 -13.77 11.81 6.58
N SER A 34 -13.77 13.08 7.01
CA SER A 34 -14.62 14.11 6.39
C SER A 34 -14.05 14.67 5.07
N GLY A 35 -12.92 14.16 4.59
CA GLY A 35 -12.24 14.60 3.37
C GLY A 35 -11.79 16.07 3.36
N LYS A 36 -11.60 16.71 4.53
CA LYS A 36 -11.11 18.09 4.69
C LYS A 36 -9.58 18.15 4.68
N ALA A 37 -8.91 17.15 5.24
CA ALA A 37 -7.45 17.02 5.28
C ALA A 37 -6.90 16.28 4.05
N LEU A 38 -7.24 16.74 2.83
CA LEU A 38 -7.04 16.05 1.54
C LEU A 38 -5.68 15.32 1.42
N ALA A 39 -4.55 16.02 1.58
CA ALA A 39 -3.23 15.43 1.40
C ALA A 39 -2.88 14.32 2.43
N ARG A 40 -3.42 14.40 3.66
CA ARG A 40 -3.24 13.37 4.69
C ARG A 40 -4.19 12.19 4.44
N ALA A 41 -5.45 12.49 4.10
CA ALA A 41 -6.46 11.50 3.78
C ALA A 41 -5.99 10.58 2.64
N VAL A 42 -5.54 11.16 1.52
CA VAL A 42 -4.99 10.42 0.38
C VAL A 42 -3.85 9.48 0.80
N ARG A 43 -2.89 9.97 1.60
CA ARG A 43 -1.76 9.16 2.08
C ARG A 43 -2.20 8.01 3.00
N GLY A 44 -3.08 8.29 3.95
CA GLY A 44 -3.63 7.28 4.86
C GLY A 44 -4.43 6.20 4.13
N HIS A 45 -5.31 6.59 3.21
CA HIS A 45 -6.08 5.62 2.43
C HIS A 45 -5.19 4.75 1.54
N PHE A 46 -4.12 5.30 0.97
CA PHE A 46 -3.16 4.56 0.16
C PHE A 46 -2.31 3.60 1.00
N LEU A 47 -1.98 3.96 2.25
CA LEU A 47 -1.32 3.06 3.19
C LEU A 47 -2.20 1.85 3.53
N VAL A 48 -3.48 2.10 3.84
CA VAL A 48 -4.46 1.04 4.15
C VAL A 48 -4.69 0.13 2.94
N ASP A 49 -4.85 0.70 1.75
CA ASP A 49 -5.00 -0.08 0.51
C ASP A 49 -3.74 -0.91 0.17
N ALA A 50 -2.54 -0.39 0.41
CA ALA A 50 -1.31 -1.16 0.24
C ALA A 50 -1.20 -2.32 1.25
N ALA A 51 -1.57 -2.11 2.51
CA ALA A 51 -1.60 -3.15 3.54
C ALA A 51 -2.63 -4.25 3.21
N LEU A 52 -3.84 -3.87 2.80
CA LEU A 52 -4.86 -4.82 2.32
C LEU A 52 -4.37 -5.59 1.08
N GLY A 53 -3.77 -4.89 0.12
CA GLY A 53 -3.18 -5.51 -1.07
C GLY A 53 -2.11 -6.55 -0.73
N ALA A 54 -1.24 -6.26 0.24
CA ALA A 54 -0.26 -7.21 0.74
C ALA A 54 -0.91 -8.44 1.38
N ILE A 55 -1.92 -8.25 2.24
CA ILE A 55 -2.66 -9.35 2.90
C ILE A 55 -3.35 -10.26 1.86
N VAL A 56 -4.10 -9.67 0.91
CA VAL A 56 -4.81 -10.45 -0.13
C VAL A 56 -3.82 -11.17 -1.05
N THR A 57 -2.66 -10.56 -1.34
CA THR A 57 -1.61 -11.21 -2.14
C THR A 57 -0.95 -12.37 -1.39
N ALA A 58 -0.61 -12.17 -0.11
CA ALA A 58 -0.06 -13.22 0.74
C ALA A 58 -1.01 -14.41 0.86
N GLU A 59 -2.31 -14.16 1.05
CA GLU A 59 -3.35 -15.19 1.08
C GLU A 59 -3.47 -15.91 -0.28
N ALA A 60 -3.56 -15.16 -1.39
CA ALA A 60 -3.72 -15.72 -2.74
C ALA A 60 -2.51 -16.54 -3.24
N PHE A 61 -1.31 -16.29 -2.69
CA PHE A 61 -0.09 -17.00 -3.07
C PHE A 61 0.46 -17.91 -1.95
N HIS A 62 -0.22 -18.00 -0.81
CA HIS A 62 0.22 -18.72 0.40
C HIS A 62 1.64 -18.33 0.86
N VAL A 63 2.01 -17.08 0.68
CA VAL A 63 3.31 -16.52 1.10
C VAL A 63 3.17 -15.93 2.50
N ALA A 64 4.11 -16.22 3.38
CA ALA A 64 4.15 -15.59 4.69
C ALA A 64 4.41 -14.09 4.55
N LEU A 65 3.56 -13.24 5.13
CA LEU A 65 3.91 -11.84 5.36
C LEU A 65 5.10 -11.76 6.34
N PRO A 66 5.95 -10.73 6.23
CA PRO A 66 6.82 -10.35 7.34
C PRO A 66 5.93 -10.18 8.59
N GLY A 67 6.28 -10.90 9.66
CA GLY A 67 5.48 -10.92 10.88
C GLY A 67 5.38 -9.54 11.55
N PRO A 68 4.55 -9.40 12.60
CA PRO A 68 4.57 -8.21 13.44
C PRO A 68 6.00 -7.95 13.92
N PHE A 69 6.41 -6.69 13.95
CA PHE A 69 7.77 -6.25 14.27
C PHE A 69 8.19 -6.60 15.71
N GLU A 70 8.61 -7.84 15.96
CA GLU A 70 9.22 -8.24 17.25
C GLU A 70 10.72 -7.92 17.30
N ASN A 71 11.39 -7.76 16.15
CA ASN A 71 12.80 -7.39 16.07
C ASN A 71 12.96 -6.05 15.34
N HIS A 72 13.45 -5.06 16.08
CA HIS A 72 13.65 -3.67 15.67
C HIS A 72 14.76 -3.53 14.60
N ASP A 73 15.69 -4.48 14.58
CA ASP A 73 16.86 -4.52 13.69
C ASP A 73 16.54 -4.91 12.23
N VAL A 74 15.34 -5.39 11.95
CA VAL A 74 15.01 -6.00 10.63
C VAL A 74 14.90 -4.96 9.50
N LEU A 75 14.61 -3.68 9.82
CA LEU A 75 14.43 -2.64 8.80
C LEU A 75 15.74 -2.19 8.14
N GLU A 76 16.88 -2.27 8.83
CA GLU A 76 18.20 -2.02 8.22
C GLU A 76 18.56 -3.13 7.23
N ASN A 77 18.34 -4.40 7.60
CA ASN A 77 18.59 -5.53 6.71
C ASN A 77 17.81 -5.45 5.38
N TYR A 78 16.55 -4.99 5.39
CA TYR A 78 15.76 -4.82 4.15
C TYR A 78 16.29 -3.77 3.16
N LEU A 79 17.24 -2.92 3.56
CA LEU A 79 17.89 -1.94 2.67
C LEU A 79 19.31 -2.34 2.25
N GLU A 80 19.90 -3.36 2.88
CA GLU A 80 21.30 -3.78 2.63
C GLU A 80 21.47 -5.27 2.26
N SER A 81 20.46 -6.14 2.46
CA SER A 81 20.57 -7.56 2.14
C SER A 81 20.34 -7.86 0.66
N ASP A 82 21.39 -7.77 -0.14
CA ASP A 82 21.45 -8.22 -1.55
C ASP A 82 21.49 -9.77 -1.67
N SER A 83 20.94 -10.49 -0.69
CA SER A 83 20.92 -11.95 -0.60
C SER A 83 19.68 -12.45 0.16
N ILE A 84 18.92 -13.33 -0.49
CA ILE A 84 17.70 -13.94 0.05
C ILE A 84 18.06 -15.25 0.73
N GLU A 85 17.94 -15.33 2.06
CA GLU A 85 17.96 -16.62 2.77
C GLU A 85 16.56 -17.31 2.74
N THR A 86 16.55 -18.64 2.86
CA THR A 86 15.54 -19.56 2.29
C THR A 86 14.75 -20.30 3.40
N GLN A 87 13.46 -20.69 3.33
CA GLN A 87 12.43 -20.85 2.27
C GLN A 87 11.07 -20.26 2.83
N PRO A 88 9.81 -20.67 2.55
CA PRO A 88 9.24 -21.76 1.73
C PRO A 88 8.99 -21.35 0.27
N ASP A 89 8.62 -22.31 -0.57
CA ASP A 89 8.50 -22.15 -2.03
C ASP A 89 7.71 -20.91 -2.46
N ILE A 90 8.44 -19.85 -2.84
CA ILE A 90 7.86 -18.70 -3.53
C ILE A 90 7.28 -19.23 -4.84
N PRO A 91 5.96 -19.10 -5.10
CA PRO A 91 5.34 -19.64 -6.31
C PRO A 91 6.07 -19.20 -7.58
N GLU A 92 6.25 -20.12 -8.53
CA GLU A 92 7.00 -19.90 -9.78
C GLU A 92 6.56 -18.63 -10.53
N VAL A 93 5.26 -18.32 -10.48
CA VAL A 93 4.64 -17.10 -11.03
C VAL A 93 5.22 -15.82 -10.40
N LEU A 94 5.41 -15.79 -9.07
CA LEU A 94 6.02 -14.64 -8.38
C LEU A 94 7.52 -14.54 -8.69
N GLN A 95 8.24 -15.67 -8.78
CA GLN A 95 9.66 -15.65 -9.16
C GLN A 95 9.86 -15.05 -10.57
N LYS A 96 9.03 -15.46 -11.54
CA LYS A 96 9.02 -14.88 -12.90
C LYS A 96 8.68 -13.38 -12.88
N ALA A 97 7.70 -12.97 -12.07
CA ALA A 97 7.35 -11.56 -11.91
C ALA A 97 8.50 -10.73 -11.31
N THR A 98 9.24 -11.26 -10.32
CA THR A 98 10.45 -10.61 -9.78
C THR A 98 11.55 -10.50 -10.84
N GLN A 99 11.77 -11.54 -11.64
CA GLN A 99 12.75 -11.49 -12.74
C GLN A 99 12.37 -10.45 -13.81
N LEU A 100 11.08 -10.34 -14.16
CA LEU A 100 10.58 -9.33 -15.08
C LEU A 100 10.75 -7.92 -14.51
N TYR A 101 10.40 -7.72 -13.23
CA TYR A 101 10.59 -6.47 -12.52
C TYR A 101 12.06 -6.03 -12.50
N ASN A 102 12.98 -6.96 -12.21
CA ASN A 102 14.42 -6.67 -12.20
C ASN A 102 14.95 -6.29 -13.59
N LYS A 103 14.48 -6.95 -14.66
CA LYS A 103 14.81 -6.59 -16.06
C LYS A 103 14.29 -5.20 -16.44
N LEU A 104 13.06 -4.85 -16.02
CA LEU A 104 12.49 -3.52 -16.19
C LEU A 104 13.26 -2.46 -15.39
N ALA A 105 13.66 -2.76 -14.15
CA ALA A 105 14.42 -1.87 -13.28
C ALA A 105 15.86 -1.63 -13.80
N ALA A 106 16.47 -2.63 -14.43
CA ALA A 106 17.74 -2.50 -15.16
C ALA A 106 17.63 -1.70 -16.48
N GLY A 107 16.41 -1.42 -16.95
CA GLY A 107 16.16 -0.70 -18.21
C GLY A 107 16.26 -1.55 -19.48
N ASP A 108 16.32 -2.87 -19.34
CA ASP A 108 16.55 -3.83 -20.43
C ASP A 108 15.26 -4.20 -21.20
N VAL A 109 14.10 -3.79 -20.68
CA VAL A 109 12.77 -4.09 -21.23
C VAL A 109 11.89 -2.83 -21.21
N ASP A 110 11.20 -2.53 -22.32
CA ASP A 110 10.25 -1.42 -22.38
C ASP A 110 8.95 -1.72 -21.60
N SER A 111 8.33 -0.66 -21.05
CA SER A 111 7.09 -0.76 -20.28
C SER A 111 5.92 -1.35 -21.06
N ASN A 112 5.89 -1.27 -22.39
CA ASN A 112 4.83 -1.87 -23.19
C ASN A 112 5.00 -3.38 -23.39
N ALA A 113 6.24 -3.88 -23.41
CA ALA A 113 6.52 -5.31 -23.48
C ALA A 113 6.09 -6.02 -22.18
N VAL A 114 6.37 -5.40 -21.02
CA VAL A 114 5.88 -5.86 -19.70
C VAL A 114 4.34 -5.93 -19.65
N CYS A 115 3.64 -4.89 -20.14
CA CYS A 115 2.18 -4.87 -20.18
C CYS A 115 1.54 -5.88 -21.16
N SER A 116 2.33 -6.53 -22.01
CA SER A 116 1.85 -7.52 -22.99
C SER A 116 2.03 -8.96 -22.51
N GLU A 117 2.60 -9.17 -21.32
CA GLU A 117 2.96 -10.50 -20.82
C GLU A 117 1.83 -11.15 -20.01
N HIS A 118 1.41 -12.35 -20.43
CA HIS A 118 0.34 -13.14 -19.81
C HIS A 118 0.51 -13.38 -18.29
N LEU A 119 1.74 -13.30 -17.77
CA LEU A 119 2.01 -13.46 -16.34
C LEU A 119 1.29 -12.40 -15.48
N LEU A 120 1.17 -11.16 -15.97
CA LEU A 120 0.47 -10.11 -15.23
C LEU A 120 -1.04 -10.33 -15.21
N ASP A 121 -1.60 -10.85 -16.30
CA ASP A 121 -3.01 -11.23 -16.37
C ASP A 121 -3.32 -12.44 -15.49
N GLU A 122 -2.44 -13.44 -15.42
CA GLU A 122 -2.58 -14.59 -14.53
C GLU A 122 -2.53 -14.18 -13.04
N ILE A 123 -1.57 -13.33 -12.66
CA ILE A 123 -1.48 -12.77 -11.30
C ILE A 123 -2.74 -11.96 -10.97
N ARG A 124 -3.20 -11.13 -11.91
CA ARG A 124 -4.42 -10.33 -11.76
C ARG A 124 -5.66 -11.21 -11.60
N GLU A 125 -5.83 -12.21 -12.45
CA GLU A 125 -6.97 -13.14 -12.39
C GLU A 125 -6.99 -13.90 -11.05
N LYS A 126 -5.83 -14.36 -10.58
CA LYS A 126 -5.71 -15.04 -9.28
C LYS A 126 -6.06 -14.10 -8.11
N LEU A 127 -5.64 -12.83 -8.17
CA LEU A 127 -5.97 -11.82 -7.16
C LEU A 127 -7.47 -11.44 -7.16
N GLU A 128 -8.08 -11.27 -8.34
CA GLU A 128 -9.53 -10.99 -8.44
C GLU A 128 -10.37 -12.20 -8.01
N LYS A 129 -9.93 -13.44 -8.32
CA LYS A 129 -10.52 -14.67 -7.75
C LYS A 129 -10.49 -14.63 -6.22
N GLN A 130 -9.36 -14.29 -5.59
CA GLN A 130 -9.32 -14.25 -4.13
C GLN A 130 -10.20 -13.13 -3.53
N LYS A 131 -10.25 -11.94 -4.13
CA LYS A 131 -11.19 -10.88 -3.72
C LYS A 131 -12.65 -11.34 -3.77
N THR A 132 -13.05 -12.07 -4.82
CA THR A 132 -14.44 -12.57 -4.95
C THR A 132 -14.74 -13.68 -3.94
N VAL A 133 -13.78 -14.56 -3.62
CA VAL A 133 -13.90 -15.53 -2.52
C VAL A 133 -14.08 -14.82 -1.18
N MET A 134 -13.22 -13.85 -0.85
CA MET A 134 -13.30 -13.08 0.40
C MET A 134 -14.61 -12.29 0.51
N ALA A 135 -15.11 -11.72 -0.60
CA ALA A 135 -16.36 -10.95 -0.66
C ALA A 135 -17.63 -11.76 -0.33
N THR A 136 -17.52 -13.07 -0.08
CA THR A 136 -18.57 -13.89 0.54
C THR A 136 -18.97 -13.37 1.93
N HIS A 137 -18.03 -12.82 2.70
CA HIS A 137 -18.32 -12.24 4.02
C HIS A 137 -18.75 -10.76 3.92
N PRO A 138 -19.80 -10.30 4.65
CA PRO A 138 -20.30 -8.93 4.54
C PRO A 138 -19.24 -7.84 4.79
N THR A 139 -18.41 -8.00 5.83
CA THR A 139 -17.35 -7.06 6.17
C THR A 139 -16.24 -7.06 5.11
N ALA A 140 -15.83 -8.23 4.62
CA ALA A 140 -14.82 -8.33 3.58
C ALA A 140 -15.29 -7.70 2.26
N ARG A 141 -16.58 -7.85 1.91
CA ARG A 141 -17.18 -7.18 0.76
C ARG A 141 -17.09 -5.65 0.86
N LEU A 142 -17.29 -5.07 2.05
CA LEU A 142 -17.10 -3.63 2.28
C LEU A 142 -15.64 -3.20 2.06
N TRP A 143 -14.67 -4.00 2.52
CA TRP A 143 -13.24 -3.75 2.28
C TRP A 143 -12.81 -3.95 0.82
N VAL A 144 -13.45 -4.85 0.07
CA VAL A 144 -13.25 -4.98 -1.39
C VAL A 144 -13.80 -3.73 -2.10
N GLN A 145 -15.01 -3.28 -1.76
CA GLN A 145 -15.58 -2.03 -2.27
C GLN A 145 -14.71 -0.81 -1.92
N TYR A 146 -14.07 -0.80 -0.74
CA TYR A 146 -13.08 0.22 -0.38
C TYR A 146 -11.87 0.21 -1.32
N MET A 147 -11.25 -0.95 -1.57
CA MET A 147 -10.13 -1.07 -2.51
C MET A 147 -10.51 -0.60 -3.93
N GLU A 148 -11.73 -0.90 -4.39
CA GLU A 148 -12.27 -0.37 -5.64
C GLU A 148 -12.34 1.17 -5.64
N MET A 149 -12.89 1.79 -4.58
CA MET A 149 -12.95 3.26 -4.45
C MET A 149 -11.56 3.91 -4.44
N ILE A 150 -10.56 3.31 -3.77
CA ILE A 150 -9.17 3.82 -3.79
C ILE A 150 -8.52 3.59 -5.15
N SER A 151 -8.86 2.51 -5.87
CA SER A 151 -8.42 2.29 -7.25
C SER A 151 -8.94 3.38 -8.21
N LEU A 152 -10.18 3.82 -8.06
CA LEU A 152 -10.75 4.94 -8.82
C LEU A 152 -10.02 6.25 -8.47
N LEU A 153 -9.75 6.51 -7.19
CA LEU A 153 -8.97 7.67 -6.76
C LEU A 153 -7.58 7.70 -7.40
N ARG A 154 -6.87 6.57 -7.45
CA ARG A 154 -5.59 6.44 -8.18
C ARG A 154 -5.73 6.78 -9.66
N GLN A 155 -6.76 6.27 -10.33
CA GLN A 155 -6.99 6.53 -11.76
C GLN A 155 -7.27 8.01 -12.03
N PHE A 156 -8.15 8.65 -11.26
CA PHE A 156 -8.43 10.08 -11.36
C PHE A 156 -7.17 10.94 -11.19
N ILE A 157 -6.33 10.61 -10.20
CA ILE A 157 -5.08 11.33 -9.94
C ILE A 157 -4.10 11.14 -11.11
N LYS A 158 -3.87 9.90 -11.55
CA LYS A 158 -2.97 9.56 -12.66
C LYS A 158 -3.41 10.22 -13.98
N GLN A 159 -4.71 10.29 -14.23
CA GLN A 159 -5.26 10.93 -15.42
C GLN A 159 -5.06 12.45 -15.36
N ARG A 160 -5.32 13.08 -14.21
CA ARG A 160 -5.10 14.51 -13.99
C ARG A 160 -3.62 14.91 -14.12
N GLU A 161 -2.68 14.06 -13.71
CA GLU A 161 -1.24 14.30 -13.93
C GLU A 161 -0.88 14.37 -15.41
N ARG A 162 -1.44 13.48 -16.26
CA ARG A 162 -1.22 13.52 -17.72
C ARG A 162 -1.73 14.80 -18.36
N GLU A 163 -2.91 15.26 -17.92
CA GLU A 163 -3.59 16.44 -18.49
C GLU A 163 -2.97 17.77 -18.05
N THR A 164 -2.37 17.82 -16.85
CA THR A 164 -1.83 19.07 -16.28
C THR A 164 -0.29 19.14 -16.26
N GLY A 165 0.41 18.04 -16.57
CA GLY A 165 1.88 17.97 -16.58
C GLY A 165 2.54 18.13 -15.20
N LEU A 166 1.75 18.16 -14.13
CA LEU A 166 2.18 18.60 -12.81
C LEU A 166 2.52 17.39 -11.94
N TYR A 167 3.81 17.01 -11.89
CA TYR A 167 4.37 15.82 -11.20
C TYR A 167 4.28 15.83 -9.65
N ILE A 168 3.24 16.45 -9.09
CA ILE A 168 3.01 16.51 -7.64
C ILE A 168 3.02 15.09 -7.06
N TYR A 169 2.40 14.11 -7.74
CA TYR A 169 2.25 12.77 -7.18
C TYR A 169 3.55 11.97 -7.23
N ARG A 170 4.37 12.13 -8.28
CA ARG A 170 5.72 11.52 -8.34
C ARG A 170 6.63 12.03 -7.22
N HIS A 171 6.53 13.31 -6.83
CA HIS A 171 7.26 13.83 -5.67
C HIS A 171 6.62 13.36 -4.35
N TYR A 172 5.29 13.33 -4.25
CA TYR A 172 4.59 12.90 -3.05
C TYR A 172 4.77 11.41 -2.74
N ILE A 173 4.86 10.52 -3.73
CA ILE A 173 5.16 9.09 -3.53
C ILE A 173 6.63 8.87 -3.13
N LYS A 174 7.59 9.56 -3.77
CA LYS A 174 9.00 9.50 -3.33
C LYS A 174 9.17 10.03 -1.90
N CYS A 175 8.54 11.16 -1.58
CA CYS A 175 8.49 11.65 -0.20
C CYS A 175 7.67 10.73 0.73
N PHE A 176 6.70 9.97 0.24
CA PHE A 176 5.94 9.01 1.05
C PHE A 176 6.81 7.82 1.46
N HIS A 177 7.64 7.28 0.57
CA HIS A 177 8.64 6.25 0.93
C HIS A 177 9.63 6.77 2.00
N ILE A 178 10.19 7.96 1.78
CA ILE A 178 11.10 8.62 2.73
C ILE A 178 10.41 8.94 4.08
N LEU A 179 9.14 9.34 4.06
CA LEU A 179 8.36 9.65 5.27
C LEU A 179 7.78 8.41 5.95
N LEU A 180 7.60 7.28 5.27
CA LEU A 180 7.26 6.00 5.90
C LEU A 180 8.45 5.54 6.74
N LEU A 181 9.64 5.51 6.15
CA LEU A 181 10.90 5.25 6.86
C LEU A 181 11.08 6.21 8.04
N ARG A 182 10.93 7.54 7.82
CA ARG A 182 11.04 8.52 8.92
C ARG A 182 10.00 8.36 10.03
N ASN A 183 8.71 8.18 9.70
CA ASN A 183 7.64 8.13 10.70
C ASN A 183 7.69 6.81 11.50
N ILE A 184 8.12 5.71 10.90
CA ILE A 184 8.44 4.47 11.60
C ILE A 184 9.62 4.70 12.55
N THR A 185 10.73 5.33 12.12
CA THR A 185 11.84 5.64 13.06
C THR A 185 11.44 6.60 14.21
N TYR A 186 10.51 7.54 14.00
CA TYR A 186 10.06 8.43 15.09
C TYR A 186 9.15 7.75 16.11
N THR A 187 8.31 6.79 15.68
CA THR A 187 7.46 6.01 16.61
C THR A 187 8.26 4.98 17.41
N LEU A 188 9.42 4.60 16.89
CA LEU A 188 10.30 3.57 17.44
C LEU A 188 11.44 4.10 18.33
N ASN A 189 11.63 5.42 18.46
CA ASN A 189 12.61 6.00 19.38
C ASN A 189 12.04 7.19 20.20
N PRO A 190 11.36 6.91 21.33
CA PRO A 190 10.95 7.95 22.28
C PRO A 190 12.11 8.50 23.14
N SER A 191 13.33 7.96 23.06
CA SER A 191 14.42 8.26 23.99
C SER A 191 15.28 9.49 23.64
N ILE A 192 15.14 10.06 22.44
CA ILE A 192 15.92 11.24 22.01
C ILE A 192 15.41 12.56 22.65
N PHE A 193 14.27 12.56 23.35
CA PHE A 193 13.74 13.77 24.02
C PHE A 193 13.79 13.73 25.56
N THR A 194 14.81 13.09 26.14
CA THR A 194 15.12 13.24 27.58
C THR A 194 16.61 13.46 27.88
N SER A 195 17.25 14.48 27.27
CA SER A 195 18.40 15.18 27.87
C SER A 195 18.85 16.42 27.08
N SER A 196 18.39 17.61 27.49
CA SER A 196 19.27 18.76 27.79
C SER A 196 18.46 20.01 28.14
N LYS A 197 18.44 20.35 29.44
CA LYS A 197 18.30 21.68 30.05
C LYS A 197 17.41 22.73 29.37
#